data_AF-A0A2V9NG93-F1
#
_entry.id   AF-A0A2V9NG93-F1
#
_cell.length_a   1.000
_cell.length_b   1.000
_cell.length_c   1.000
_cell.angle_alpha   90.00
_cell.angle_beta   90.00
_cell.angle_gamma   90.00
#
_symmetry.space_group_name_H-M   'P 1'
#
loop_
_entity.id
_entity.type
_entity.pdbx_description
1 polymer ?
#
loop_
_entity_poly.entity_id
_entity_poly.type
_entity_poly.pdbx_seq_one_letter_code
_entity_poly.pdbx_strand_id
1 'polypeptide(L)'
;MSLDYTNSGGLSGISVSGVRDFWVKNIRSVDANRAAIWTYGATRGTIRDSYFFGTQNAQWQSYGLETDLTSDLLVENNIWQALAAPMPAGESVSGVVYGYNFAVNDFYVSGGNTAWMQSQNYHHSSGISYHLYEGNIGAGFTADNIHGSSNFSTSFRNRFIGWEVGKTQQTNAYHVYNGNRYFNVIGNIFGQPGYHTVYTSAPASTTDSAPNGDLSIYVLGFSGNEGLNDAAHPNDPLVASTLLRWGNYDTVSGAARFLSSEVPSTAPGYPNAVPGNQGLPASFYLSIKPSWWGSMPWPAIGPDVTGGNMANLGGHVYLTPAANCYLNIMHGPADGTGGFLTFNANNCYGALAGSTPPAPPTNLTVVVH
;
A
#
# COMPACT_ATOMS: atom_id res chain seq x y z
N MET A 1 24.27 -4.01 -0.17
CA MET A 1 24.96 -2.82 0.39
C MET A 1 24.17 -2.32 1.59
N SER A 2 24.79 -1.78 2.64
CA SER A 2 24.07 -1.16 3.77
C SER A 2 24.40 0.33 3.82
N LEU A 3 23.37 1.16 3.98
CA LEU A 3 23.44 2.61 4.09
C LEU A 3 22.82 2.99 5.44
N ASP A 4 23.58 3.68 6.28
CA ASP A 4 23.20 4.06 7.63
C ASP A 4 23.28 5.58 7.74
N TYR A 5 22.14 6.20 8.07
CA TYR A 5 21.96 7.63 8.09
C TYR A 5 21.70 8.17 9.50
N THR A 6 21.86 7.38 10.57
CA THR A 6 21.51 7.80 11.95
C THR A 6 22.17 9.12 12.36
N ASN A 7 23.38 9.40 11.86
CA ASN A 7 24.12 10.65 12.15
C ASN A 7 24.21 11.60 10.94
N SER A 8 23.37 11.41 9.92
CA SER A 8 23.34 12.24 8.71
C SER A 8 22.40 13.43 8.87
N GLY A 9 22.83 14.60 8.39
CA GLY A 9 21.96 15.78 8.22
C GLY A 9 21.35 15.89 6.81
N GLY A 10 21.60 14.94 5.91
CA GLY A 10 21.00 14.92 4.59
C GLY A 10 19.51 14.60 4.66
N LEU A 11 18.69 15.30 3.87
CA LEU A 11 17.23 15.10 3.86
C LEU A 11 16.86 13.67 3.45
N SER A 12 17.43 13.16 2.35
CA SER A 12 17.16 11.81 1.88
C SER A 12 18.40 10.92 1.89
N GLY A 13 18.18 9.61 2.02
CA GLY A 13 19.25 8.63 1.98
C GLY A 13 19.82 8.44 0.56
N ILE A 14 18.92 8.22 -0.40
CA ILE A 14 19.22 8.18 -1.84
C ILE A 14 18.34 9.22 -2.53
N SER A 15 18.95 10.11 -3.31
CA SER A 15 18.22 11.07 -4.15
C SER A 15 18.40 10.73 -5.62
N VAL A 16 17.30 10.70 -6.37
CA VAL A 16 17.26 10.45 -7.82
C VAL A 16 16.54 11.63 -8.47
N SER A 17 17.30 12.56 -9.05
CA SER A 17 16.76 13.83 -9.55
C SER A 17 17.06 14.02 -11.04
N GLY A 18 16.02 14.20 -11.86
CA GLY A 18 16.16 14.42 -13.30
C GLY A 18 16.70 13.20 -14.06
N VAL A 19 16.43 11.99 -13.56
CA VAL A 19 16.99 10.73 -14.10
C VAL A 19 15.91 9.90 -14.78
N ARG A 20 16.29 9.28 -15.89
CA ARG A 20 15.50 8.30 -16.65
C ARG A 20 16.23 6.96 -16.64
N ASP A 21 15.50 5.86 -16.55
CA ASP A 21 16.06 4.48 -16.59
C ASP A 21 17.03 4.18 -15.44
N PHE A 22 16.52 4.18 -14.20
CA PHE A 22 17.32 3.93 -13.00
C PHE A 22 16.86 2.68 -12.23
N TRP A 23 17.68 2.24 -11.28
CA TRP A 23 17.27 1.21 -10.34
C TRP A 23 17.92 1.41 -8.97
N VAL A 24 17.21 0.99 -7.93
CA VAL A 24 17.74 0.83 -6.57
C VAL A 24 17.40 -0.57 -6.11
N LYS A 25 18.42 -1.35 -5.74
CA LYS A 25 18.25 -2.78 -5.46
C LYS A 25 19.26 -3.34 -4.48
N ASN A 26 18.85 -4.33 -3.71
CA ASN A 26 19.72 -5.10 -2.81
C ASN A 26 20.46 -4.18 -1.82
N ILE A 27 19.72 -3.22 -1.29
CA ILE A 27 20.20 -2.32 -0.25
C ILE A 27 19.48 -2.60 1.07
N ARG A 28 20.19 -2.28 2.15
CA ARG A 28 19.59 -1.94 3.44
C ARG A 28 19.74 -0.44 3.65
N SER A 29 18.66 0.25 4.00
CA SER A 29 18.64 1.67 4.37
C SER A 29 18.16 1.81 5.82
N VAL A 30 18.90 2.57 6.63
CA VAL A 30 18.64 2.72 8.08
C VAL A 30 18.57 4.19 8.46
N ASP A 31 17.49 4.59 9.12
CA ASP A 31 17.29 5.88 9.79
C ASP A 31 17.52 7.09 8.88
N ALA A 32 16.89 7.10 7.70
CA ALA A 32 16.87 8.30 6.87
C ALA A 32 16.19 9.47 7.60
N ASN A 33 16.63 10.70 7.35
CA ASN A 33 16.08 11.88 8.02
C ASN A 33 14.63 12.16 7.59
N ARG A 34 14.42 12.44 6.29
CA ARG A 34 13.12 12.64 5.67
C ARG A 34 12.67 11.42 4.88
N ALA A 35 13.45 10.99 3.89
CA ALA A 35 13.05 9.91 2.98
C ALA A 35 14.20 8.93 2.74
N ALA A 36 13.96 7.63 2.80
CA ALA A 36 15.01 6.65 2.48
C ALA A 36 15.41 6.72 1.00
N ILE A 37 14.42 6.88 0.11
CA ILE A 37 14.61 7.22 -1.29
C ILE A 37 13.71 8.41 -1.62
N TRP A 38 14.27 9.42 -2.29
CA TRP A 38 13.50 10.53 -2.85
C TRP A 38 13.74 10.62 -4.35
N THR A 39 12.67 10.51 -5.13
CA THR A 39 12.70 10.73 -6.58
C THR A 39 12.08 12.08 -6.93
N TYR A 40 12.76 12.86 -7.78
CA TYR A 40 12.26 14.17 -8.22
C TYR A 40 12.48 14.35 -9.72
N GLY A 41 11.40 14.50 -10.50
CA GLY A 41 11.53 14.63 -11.96
C GLY A 41 12.14 13.38 -12.60
N ALA A 42 11.86 12.20 -12.05
CA ALA A 42 12.47 10.94 -12.46
C ALA A 42 11.44 10.01 -13.13
N THR A 43 11.89 9.14 -14.03
CA THR A 43 10.97 8.21 -14.73
C THR A 43 11.62 6.88 -15.08
N ARG A 44 10.81 5.83 -15.19
CA ARG A 44 11.25 4.45 -15.51
C ARG A 44 12.29 3.92 -14.54
N GLY A 45 12.00 4.05 -13.26
CA GLY A 45 12.83 3.52 -12.19
C GLY A 45 12.30 2.20 -11.65
N THR A 46 13.21 1.30 -11.27
CA THR A 46 12.85 0.09 -10.52
C THR A 46 13.48 0.10 -9.12
N ILE A 47 12.67 0.13 -8.07
CA ILE A 47 13.10 0.04 -6.67
C ILE A 47 12.66 -1.31 -6.14
N ARG A 48 13.61 -2.20 -5.87
CA ARG A 48 13.27 -3.61 -5.62
C ARG A 48 14.22 -4.34 -4.69
N ASP A 49 13.76 -5.45 -4.10
CA ASP A 49 14.58 -6.42 -3.36
C ASP A 49 15.45 -5.72 -2.29
N SER A 50 14.84 -4.81 -1.54
CA SER A 50 15.55 -3.95 -0.58
C SER A 50 14.83 -3.90 0.76
N TYR A 51 15.56 -3.54 1.80
CA TYR A 51 15.07 -3.42 3.17
C TYR A 51 15.29 -2.01 3.71
N PHE A 52 14.24 -1.41 4.24
CA PHE A 52 14.23 -0.05 4.76
C PHE A 52 13.74 -0.07 6.20
N PHE A 53 14.51 0.55 7.09
CA PHE A 53 14.22 0.60 8.51
C PHE A 53 14.27 2.04 9.02
N GLY A 54 13.22 2.45 9.70
CA GLY A 54 13.26 3.65 10.54
C GLY A 54 13.37 4.97 9.80
N THR A 55 12.99 6.03 10.49
CA THR A 55 13.48 7.39 10.21
C THR A 55 14.00 7.99 11.51
N GLN A 56 14.82 9.03 11.42
CA GLN A 56 15.41 9.67 12.60
C GLN A 56 14.36 10.24 13.56
N ASN A 57 13.19 10.65 13.04
CA ASN A 57 12.19 11.39 13.81
C ASN A 57 10.87 10.63 14.01
N ALA A 58 10.54 9.66 13.16
CA ALA A 58 9.27 8.93 13.19
C ALA A 58 8.02 9.84 13.28
N GLN A 59 8.02 10.96 12.56
CA GLN A 59 6.96 11.99 12.64
C GLN A 59 6.44 12.33 11.23
N TRP A 60 5.85 13.52 11.06
CA TRP A 60 5.61 14.11 9.75
C TRP A 60 6.89 14.12 8.91
N GLN A 61 6.77 13.97 7.58
CA GLN A 61 7.91 13.99 6.67
C GLN A 61 8.97 12.91 7.01
N SER A 62 8.52 11.71 7.35
CA SER A 62 9.35 10.54 7.66
C SER A 62 8.93 9.35 6.79
N TYR A 63 9.56 9.22 5.64
CA TYR A 63 9.10 8.43 4.52
C TYR A 63 10.08 7.31 4.13
N GLY A 64 9.57 6.20 3.63
CA GLY A 64 10.40 5.19 2.97
C GLY A 64 10.77 5.67 1.57
N LEU A 65 9.78 5.73 0.68
CA LEU A 65 9.90 6.26 -0.67
C LEU A 65 9.02 7.51 -0.82
N GLU A 66 9.63 8.64 -1.12
CA GLU A 66 8.95 9.88 -1.52
C GLU A 66 9.14 10.10 -3.02
N THR A 67 8.05 10.36 -3.73
CA THR A 67 8.06 10.56 -5.19
C THR A 67 7.43 11.89 -5.56
N ASP A 68 8.15 12.75 -6.27
CA ASP A 68 7.62 14.02 -6.79
C ASP A 68 7.95 14.17 -8.27
N LEU A 69 7.00 14.70 -9.04
CA LEU A 69 7.12 14.90 -10.49
C LEU A 69 7.65 13.64 -11.20
N THR A 70 7.19 12.48 -10.75
CA THR A 70 7.78 11.18 -11.07
C THR A 70 6.77 10.30 -11.79
N SER A 71 7.21 9.51 -12.78
CA SER A 71 6.32 8.58 -13.47
C SER A 71 6.94 7.20 -13.72
N ASP A 72 6.09 6.23 -14.04
CA ASP A 72 6.51 4.93 -14.58
C ASP A 72 7.49 4.18 -13.66
N LEU A 73 7.26 4.21 -12.34
CA LEU A 73 8.08 3.48 -11.39
C LEU A 73 7.53 2.07 -11.16
N LEU A 74 8.45 1.13 -10.92
CA LEU A 74 8.17 -0.18 -10.39
C LEU A 74 8.82 -0.31 -9.00
N VAL A 75 8.01 -0.28 -7.96
CA VAL A 75 8.42 -0.40 -6.55
C VAL A 75 7.95 -1.76 -6.06
N GLU A 76 8.83 -2.76 -6.13
CA GLU A 76 8.40 -4.14 -5.89
C GLU A 76 9.27 -4.96 -4.93
N ASN A 77 8.66 -5.92 -4.22
CA ASN A 77 9.37 -6.87 -3.37
C ASN A 77 10.32 -6.23 -2.34
N ASN A 78 9.95 -5.07 -1.78
CA ASN A 78 10.70 -4.40 -0.72
C ASN A 78 10.09 -4.70 0.66
N ILE A 79 10.93 -4.60 1.69
CA ILE A 79 10.57 -4.72 3.10
C ILE A 79 10.69 -3.34 3.74
N TRP A 80 9.62 -2.89 4.38
CA TRP A 80 9.53 -1.62 5.08
C TRP A 80 9.23 -1.90 6.56
N GLN A 81 10.10 -1.47 7.47
CA GLN A 81 9.91 -1.69 8.91
C GLN A 81 10.08 -0.37 9.66
N ALA A 82 9.21 -0.09 10.64
CA ALA A 82 9.38 1.06 11.53
C ALA A 82 9.42 2.42 10.81
N LEU A 83 8.78 2.53 9.63
CA LEU A 83 8.70 3.77 8.86
C LEU A 83 7.35 4.44 9.11
N ALA A 84 7.33 5.76 9.33
CA ALA A 84 6.07 6.46 9.58
C ALA A 84 5.14 6.41 8.36
N ALA A 85 5.62 6.71 7.16
CA ALA A 85 4.89 6.39 5.92
C ALA A 85 5.82 5.66 4.94
N PRO A 86 5.69 4.33 4.78
CA PRO A 86 6.53 3.54 3.89
C PRO A 86 6.56 4.03 2.43
N MET A 87 5.41 4.18 1.79
CA MET A 87 5.31 4.48 0.35
C MET A 87 4.30 5.61 0.05
N PRO A 88 4.51 6.84 0.56
CA PRO A 88 3.70 7.99 0.18
C PRO A 88 4.02 8.45 -1.24
N ALA A 89 2.99 8.48 -2.08
CA ALA A 89 3.02 9.17 -3.35
C ALA A 89 2.91 10.69 -3.12
N GLY A 90 3.89 11.43 -3.62
CA GLY A 90 3.96 12.90 -3.60
C GLY A 90 3.33 13.55 -4.84
N GLU A 91 3.80 14.74 -5.20
CA GLU A 91 3.10 15.62 -6.15
C GLU A 91 3.26 15.20 -7.61
N SER A 92 2.15 15.23 -8.38
CA SER A 92 2.12 14.98 -9.83
C SER A 92 2.80 13.67 -10.23
N VAL A 93 2.40 12.57 -9.56
CA VAL A 93 2.94 11.23 -9.78
C VAL A 93 1.94 10.38 -10.56
N SER A 94 2.41 9.65 -11.56
CA SER A 94 1.52 8.83 -12.39
C SER A 94 2.15 7.54 -12.89
N GLY A 95 1.34 6.50 -13.00
CA GLY A 95 1.76 5.23 -13.61
C GLY A 95 2.76 4.43 -12.75
N VAL A 96 2.63 4.50 -11.43
CA VAL A 96 3.50 3.74 -10.51
C VAL A 96 2.86 2.40 -10.11
N VAL A 97 3.65 1.34 -10.14
CA VAL A 97 3.30 0.03 -9.59
C VAL A 97 4.00 -0.14 -8.25
N TYR A 98 3.22 -0.30 -7.19
CA TYR A 98 3.66 -0.76 -5.89
C TYR A 98 3.28 -2.24 -5.76
N GLY A 99 4.23 -3.14 -6.04
CA GLY A 99 3.98 -4.57 -6.20
C GLY A 99 4.63 -5.43 -5.12
N TYR A 100 3.87 -6.26 -4.41
CA TYR A 100 4.42 -7.32 -3.56
C TYR A 100 5.35 -6.84 -2.43
N ASN A 101 5.19 -5.60 -1.98
CA ASN A 101 5.93 -5.07 -0.85
C ASN A 101 5.36 -5.60 0.46
N PHE A 102 6.20 -5.63 1.50
CA PHE A 102 5.81 -5.96 2.86
C PHE A 102 6.14 -4.78 3.78
N ALA A 103 5.15 -4.27 4.50
CA ALA A 103 5.35 -3.26 5.55
C ALA A 103 4.84 -3.75 6.91
N VAL A 104 5.56 -3.38 7.96
CA VAL A 104 5.20 -3.76 9.33
C VAL A 104 5.71 -2.73 10.34
N ASN A 105 4.89 -2.46 11.36
CA ASN A 105 5.14 -1.46 12.39
C ASN A 105 5.34 -0.09 11.77
N ASP A 106 4.30 0.46 11.12
CA ASP A 106 4.38 1.77 10.49
C ASP A 106 4.47 2.85 11.61
N PHE A 107 5.70 3.13 12.05
CA PHE A 107 6.00 3.76 13.32
C PHE A 107 5.93 5.29 13.20
N TYR A 108 4.79 5.84 13.61
CA TYR A 108 4.53 7.27 13.65
C TYR A 108 4.19 7.73 15.08
N VAL A 109 4.86 8.81 15.48
CA VAL A 109 4.68 9.50 16.76
C VAL A 109 4.52 10.98 16.46
N SER A 110 3.46 11.62 16.95
CA SER A 110 3.25 13.05 16.77
C SER A 110 2.69 13.66 18.04
N GLY A 111 3.36 14.69 18.57
CA GLY A 111 2.98 15.30 19.86
C GLY A 111 2.96 14.31 21.04
N GLY A 112 3.73 13.22 20.97
CA GLY A 112 3.72 12.12 21.96
C GLY A 112 2.60 11.09 21.78
N ASN A 113 1.70 11.28 20.81
CA ASN A 113 0.68 10.29 20.46
C ASN A 113 1.30 9.13 19.67
N THR A 114 1.12 7.92 20.19
CA THR A 114 1.58 6.67 19.58
C THR A 114 0.43 5.76 19.13
N ALA A 115 -0.82 6.14 19.41
CA ALA A 115 -2.02 5.37 19.10
C ALA A 115 -2.42 5.42 17.61
N TRP A 116 -1.86 6.36 16.87
CA TRP A 116 -2.15 6.58 15.45
C TRP A 116 -1.52 5.50 14.57
N MET A 117 -2.33 4.82 13.78
CA MET A 117 -1.89 3.91 12.73
C MET A 117 -1.63 4.68 11.43
N GLN A 118 -0.53 4.37 10.76
CA GLN A 118 -0.27 4.83 9.40
C GLN A 118 -0.56 3.70 8.41
N SER A 119 -0.99 4.07 7.21
CA SER A 119 -1.10 3.14 6.10
C SER A 119 0.22 3.08 5.34
N GLN A 120 0.68 1.86 5.04
CA GLN A 120 1.89 1.69 4.23
C GLN A 120 1.82 2.36 2.84
N ASN A 121 0.64 2.37 2.23
CA ASN A 121 0.39 2.97 0.92
C ASN A 121 -0.40 4.25 1.13
N TYR A 122 0.15 5.37 0.66
CA TYR A 122 -0.42 6.68 0.92
C TYR A 122 -0.46 7.52 -0.35
N HIS A 123 -1.58 8.19 -0.63
CA HIS A 123 -1.60 9.34 -1.55
C HIS A 123 -1.60 10.60 -0.72
N HIS A 124 -0.57 11.42 -0.89
CA HIS A 124 -0.24 12.50 0.03
C HIS A 124 -0.05 13.85 -0.67
N SER A 125 -0.47 13.96 -1.93
CA SER A 125 -0.38 15.22 -2.70
C SER A 125 -1.35 15.22 -3.88
N SER A 126 -1.40 16.33 -4.61
CA SER A 126 -2.24 16.50 -5.78
C SER A 126 -1.64 15.83 -7.03
N GLY A 127 -2.52 15.46 -7.97
CA GLY A 127 -2.10 14.97 -9.29
C GLY A 127 -1.63 13.51 -9.31
N ILE A 128 -1.92 12.75 -8.26
CA ILE A 128 -1.62 11.31 -8.18
C ILE A 128 -2.67 10.53 -8.99
N SER A 129 -2.22 9.73 -9.96
CA SER A 129 -3.16 8.98 -10.82
C SER A 129 -2.58 7.70 -11.41
N TYR A 130 -3.45 6.77 -11.79
CA TYR A 130 -3.08 5.53 -12.50
C TYR A 130 -2.05 4.68 -11.75
N HIS A 131 -2.12 4.65 -10.42
CA HIS A 131 -1.29 3.77 -9.59
C HIS A 131 -1.91 2.38 -9.51
N LEU A 132 -1.04 1.36 -9.46
CA LEU A 132 -1.42 -0.02 -9.16
C LEU A 132 -0.72 -0.45 -7.87
N TYR A 133 -1.51 -0.74 -6.84
CA TYR A 133 -1.07 -1.39 -5.61
C TYR A 133 -1.44 -2.86 -5.71
N GLU A 134 -0.46 -3.73 -5.98
CA GLU A 134 -0.72 -5.14 -6.20
C GLU A 134 0.02 -6.02 -5.20
N GLY A 135 -0.65 -6.99 -4.58
CA GLY A 135 0.06 -8.05 -3.85
C GLY A 135 0.75 -7.60 -2.55
N ASN A 136 0.53 -6.37 -2.08
CA ASN A 136 1.22 -5.86 -0.89
C ASN A 136 0.62 -6.45 0.40
N ILE A 137 1.46 -6.62 1.41
CA ILE A 137 1.06 -7.05 2.77
C ILE A 137 1.49 -5.97 3.77
N GLY A 138 0.55 -5.40 4.52
CA GLY A 138 0.87 -4.45 5.61
C GLY A 138 -0.37 -3.75 6.15
N ALA A 139 -0.20 -2.57 6.77
CA ALA A 139 -1.25 -1.89 7.54
C ALA A 139 -2.48 -1.51 6.70
N GLY A 140 -2.30 -0.79 5.59
CA GLY A 140 -3.44 -0.17 4.93
C GLY A 140 -3.15 0.50 3.60
N PHE A 141 -4.20 1.14 3.10
CA PHE A 141 -4.14 2.12 2.04
C PHE A 141 -4.90 3.38 2.47
N THR A 142 -4.31 4.55 2.25
CA THR A 142 -4.95 5.83 2.49
C THR A 142 -4.75 6.76 1.29
N ALA A 143 -5.83 7.40 0.84
CA ALA A 143 -5.74 8.57 -0.03
C ALA A 143 -6.28 9.79 0.71
N ASP A 144 -5.38 10.68 1.15
CA ASP A 144 -5.77 11.87 1.92
C ASP A 144 -6.31 13.00 1.04
N ASN A 145 -6.75 14.05 1.71
CA ASN A 145 -7.27 15.29 1.13
C ASN A 145 -6.51 16.54 1.61
N ILE A 146 -5.41 16.36 2.36
CA ILE A 146 -4.72 17.45 3.07
C ILE A 146 -3.84 18.23 2.10
N HIS A 147 -3.25 17.53 1.14
CA HIS A 147 -2.31 18.10 0.16
C HIS A 147 -2.81 18.02 -1.28
N GLY A 148 -3.97 17.40 -1.50
CA GLY A 148 -4.61 17.30 -2.81
C GLY A 148 -5.46 16.06 -2.93
N SER A 149 -6.12 15.93 -4.08
CA SER A 149 -6.86 14.72 -4.44
C SER A 149 -6.12 13.90 -5.49
N SER A 150 -6.48 12.64 -5.56
CA SER A 150 -5.95 11.60 -6.45
C SER A 150 -7.10 10.83 -7.10
N ASN A 151 -6.86 10.21 -8.26
CA ASN A 151 -7.90 9.51 -9.02
C ASN A 151 -7.37 8.24 -9.70
N PHE A 152 -8.28 7.36 -10.14
CA PHE A 152 -7.96 6.23 -11.02
C PHE A 152 -6.90 5.25 -10.51
N SER A 153 -6.82 5.05 -9.19
CA SER A 153 -5.90 4.08 -8.61
C SER A 153 -6.56 2.73 -8.41
N THR A 154 -5.76 1.67 -8.55
CA THR A 154 -6.22 0.29 -8.46
C THR A 154 -5.49 -0.44 -7.36
N SER A 155 -6.23 -1.04 -6.43
CA SER A 155 -5.71 -1.95 -5.42
C SER A 155 -6.14 -3.37 -5.76
N PHE A 156 -5.18 -4.24 -6.05
CA PHE A 156 -5.41 -5.62 -6.50
C PHE A 156 -4.69 -6.65 -5.62
N ARG A 157 -5.39 -7.68 -5.14
CA ARG A 157 -4.78 -8.81 -4.41
C ARG A 157 -3.87 -8.38 -3.25
N ASN A 158 -4.21 -7.32 -2.52
CA ASN A 158 -3.45 -6.90 -1.33
C ASN A 158 -4.00 -7.55 -0.06
N ARG A 159 -3.16 -7.67 0.97
CA ARG A 159 -3.55 -7.98 2.33
C ARG A 159 -3.33 -6.75 3.20
N PHE A 160 -4.41 -6.04 3.53
CA PHE A 160 -4.37 -4.91 4.45
C PHE A 160 -5.09 -5.24 5.76
N ILE A 161 -4.34 -5.23 6.85
CA ILE A 161 -4.85 -5.63 8.18
C ILE A 161 -5.71 -4.56 8.84
N GLY A 162 -5.50 -3.28 8.51
CA GLY A 162 -6.19 -2.14 9.09
C GLY A 162 -5.92 -1.94 10.58
N TRP A 163 -4.91 -2.61 11.13
CA TRP A 163 -4.60 -2.59 12.54
C TRP A 163 -3.16 -3.02 12.81
N GLU A 164 -2.52 -2.37 13.79
CA GLU A 164 -1.23 -2.78 14.35
C GLU A 164 -1.28 -2.77 15.88
N VAL A 165 -0.37 -3.54 16.50
CA VAL A 165 -0.31 -3.66 17.96
C VAL A 165 -0.12 -2.28 18.61
N GLY A 166 -0.96 -1.97 19.60
CA GLY A 166 -0.91 -0.69 20.33
C GLY A 166 -1.57 0.49 19.61
N LYS A 167 -2.13 0.29 18.42
CA LYS A 167 -2.86 1.33 17.68
C LYS A 167 -4.36 1.25 17.95
N THR A 168 -4.99 2.42 18.07
CA THR A 168 -6.44 2.57 18.32
C THR A 168 -7.07 3.73 17.56
N GLN A 169 -6.29 4.47 16.76
CA GLN A 169 -6.73 5.62 15.98
C GLN A 169 -6.34 5.38 14.53
N GLN A 170 -7.23 5.77 13.62
CA GLN A 170 -7.09 5.56 12.18
C GLN A 170 -6.92 4.08 11.80
N THR A 171 -7.46 3.17 12.61
CA THR A 171 -7.35 1.73 12.41
C THR A 171 -8.37 1.23 11.40
N ASN A 172 -8.10 1.49 10.12
CA ASN A 172 -8.93 1.09 8.99
C ASN A 172 -8.07 0.48 7.89
N ALA A 173 -8.62 -0.51 7.16
CA ALA A 173 -7.86 -1.21 6.12
C ALA A 173 -7.75 -0.40 4.83
N TYR A 174 -8.79 0.39 4.51
CA TYR A 174 -8.88 1.17 3.28
C TYR A 174 -9.60 2.49 3.50
N HIS A 175 -8.87 3.60 3.48
CA HIS A 175 -9.41 4.94 3.72
C HIS A 175 -9.24 5.83 2.50
N VAL A 176 -10.33 6.36 1.98
CA VAL A 176 -10.33 7.30 0.87
C VAL A 176 -11.07 8.54 1.31
N TYR A 177 -10.34 9.64 1.50
CA TYR A 177 -10.91 10.93 1.91
C TYR A 177 -11.69 11.55 0.75
N ASN A 178 -12.48 12.57 1.07
CA ASN A 178 -13.23 13.35 0.09
C ASN A 178 -12.38 13.80 -1.12
N GLY A 179 -13.00 13.89 -2.30
CA GLY A 179 -12.33 14.33 -3.54
C GLY A 179 -11.53 13.25 -4.27
N ASN A 180 -11.21 12.12 -3.64
CA ASN A 180 -10.51 11.00 -4.26
C ASN A 180 -11.50 10.02 -4.90
N ARG A 181 -11.59 9.95 -6.24
CA ARG A 181 -12.70 9.25 -6.94
C ARG A 181 -12.23 8.28 -8.01
N TYR A 182 -13.14 7.39 -8.43
CA TYR A 182 -12.94 6.43 -9.52
C TYR A 182 -11.81 5.43 -9.26
N PHE A 183 -11.72 4.93 -8.02
CA PHE A 183 -10.76 3.91 -7.64
C PHE A 183 -11.33 2.51 -7.93
N ASN A 184 -10.43 1.54 -8.09
CA ASN A 184 -10.78 0.13 -8.23
C ASN A 184 -10.16 -0.68 -7.10
N VAL A 185 -10.95 -1.49 -6.40
CA VAL A 185 -10.51 -2.33 -5.29
C VAL A 185 -10.95 -3.76 -5.58
N ILE A 186 -10.02 -4.61 -6.00
CA ILE A 186 -10.33 -5.90 -6.61
C ILE A 186 -9.55 -7.03 -5.92
N GLY A 187 -10.23 -8.09 -5.50
CA GLY A 187 -9.58 -9.33 -5.05
C GLY A 187 -8.70 -9.22 -3.80
N ASN A 188 -8.88 -8.18 -2.97
CA ASN A 188 -8.07 -7.95 -1.78
C ASN A 188 -8.61 -8.69 -0.55
N ILE A 189 -7.79 -8.84 0.48
CA ILE A 189 -8.11 -9.49 1.77
C ILE A 189 -7.96 -8.48 2.91
N PHE A 190 -9.06 -8.09 3.56
CA PHE A 190 -9.08 -6.95 4.48
C PHE A 190 -9.47 -7.23 5.93
N GLY A 191 -8.85 -6.45 6.81
CA GLY A 191 -9.22 -6.32 8.22
C GLY A 191 -8.53 -7.31 9.15
N GLN A 192 -8.82 -7.14 10.43
CA GLN A 192 -8.30 -7.93 11.54
C GLN A 192 -9.48 -8.64 12.23
N PRO A 193 -9.53 -9.99 12.22
CA PRO A 193 -10.59 -10.74 12.87
C PRO A 193 -10.71 -10.39 14.36
N GLY A 194 -11.94 -10.17 14.82
CA GLY A 194 -12.22 -9.81 16.22
C GLY A 194 -11.97 -8.34 16.56
N TYR A 195 -11.45 -7.53 15.63
CA TYR A 195 -11.24 -6.09 15.81
C TYR A 195 -12.22 -5.27 14.96
N HIS A 196 -12.17 -5.46 13.64
CA HIS A 196 -13.07 -4.74 12.73
C HIS A 196 -14.49 -5.32 12.82
N THR A 197 -15.49 -4.44 12.92
CA THR A 197 -16.90 -4.82 13.08
C THR A 197 -17.83 -4.13 12.08
N VAL A 198 -17.33 -3.14 11.35
CA VAL A 198 -18.10 -2.37 10.37
C VAL A 198 -17.53 -2.62 8.97
N TYR A 199 -18.39 -3.02 8.03
CA TYR A 199 -17.94 -3.26 6.65
C TYR A 199 -17.60 -1.96 5.92
N THR A 200 -18.45 -0.93 6.01
CA THR A 200 -18.21 0.36 5.36
C THR A 200 -18.78 1.48 6.20
N SER A 201 -17.98 2.52 6.40
CA SER A 201 -18.41 3.82 6.87
C SER A 201 -18.30 4.80 5.70
N ALA A 202 -19.42 5.44 5.34
CA ALA A 202 -19.48 6.47 4.31
C ALA A 202 -20.48 7.55 4.72
N PRO A 203 -20.24 8.82 4.37
CA PRO A 203 -21.11 9.92 4.75
C PRO A 203 -22.41 9.90 3.93
N ALA A 204 -23.52 10.22 4.58
CA ALA A 204 -24.82 10.43 3.97
C ALA A 204 -25.07 11.90 3.63
N SER A 205 -24.24 12.83 4.11
CA SER A 205 -24.36 14.27 3.90
C SER A 205 -22.98 14.92 3.72
N THR A 206 -22.94 16.24 3.58
CA THR A 206 -21.68 16.97 3.47
C THR A 206 -21.02 17.26 4.83
N THR A 207 -21.67 16.96 5.96
CA THR A 207 -21.24 17.40 7.30
C THR A 207 -21.38 16.34 8.40
N ASP A 208 -21.76 15.11 8.08
CA ASP A 208 -21.93 14.03 9.05
C ASP A 208 -20.61 13.30 9.35
N SER A 209 -20.62 12.50 10.42
CA SER A 209 -19.48 11.69 10.87
C SER A 209 -19.95 10.28 11.18
N ALA A 210 -19.08 9.29 11.00
CA ALA A 210 -19.30 7.93 11.46
C ALA A 210 -18.62 7.70 12.83
N PRO A 211 -19.34 7.19 13.85
CA PRO A 211 -18.75 6.97 15.18
C PRO A 211 -17.77 5.77 15.25
N ASN A 212 -17.63 4.99 14.16
CA ASN A 212 -16.90 3.71 14.14
C ASN A 212 -15.88 3.62 12.98
N GLY A 213 -15.32 4.74 12.51
CA GLY A 213 -14.34 4.73 11.42
C GLY A 213 -13.12 3.85 11.73
N ASP A 214 -12.67 3.86 12.98
CA ASP A 214 -11.57 3.02 13.50
C ASP A 214 -11.88 1.53 13.63
N LEU A 215 -13.13 1.12 13.39
CA LEU A 215 -13.55 -0.28 13.41
C LEU A 215 -14.02 -0.73 12.02
N SER A 216 -13.79 0.09 10.99
CA SER A 216 -14.32 -0.09 9.64
C SER A 216 -13.29 -0.67 8.67
N ILE A 217 -13.73 -1.58 7.81
CA ILE A 217 -12.90 -2.07 6.69
C ILE A 217 -12.66 -0.93 5.69
N TYR A 218 -13.74 -0.28 5.26
CA TYR A 218 -13.71 0.87 4.36
C TYR A 218 -14.18 2.14 5.07
N VAL A 219 -13.42 3.21 4.94
CA VAL A 219 -13.84 4.58 5.32
C VAL A 219 -13.76 5.44 4.06
N LEU A 220 -14.91 5.91 3.55
CA LEU A 220 -15.00 6.44 2.19
C LEU A 220 -15.71 7.80 2.18
N GLY A 221 -15.03 8.85 1.73
CA GLY A 221 -15.63 10.15 1.40
C GLY A 221 -15.76 11.13 2.57
N PHE A 222 -15.35 10.75 3.78
CA PHE A 222 -15.24 11.70 4.89
C PHE A 222 -14.12 12.71 4.63
N SER A 223 -14.29 13.94 5.12
CA SER A 223 -13.28 15.00 4.99
C SER A 223 -12.29 15.05 6.15
N GLY A 224 -12.60 14.39 7.27
CA GLY A 224 -11.75 14.31 8.45
C GLY A 224 -11.29 12.88 8.73
N ASN A 225 -10.37 12.77 9.69
CA ASN A 225 -9.82 11.49 10.09
C ASN A 225 -10.84 10.61 10.81
N GLU A 226 -10.55 9.30 10.92
CA GLU A 226 -11.34 8.37 11.76
C GLU A 226 -12.84 8.30 11.36
N GLY A 227 -13.16 8.66 10.11
CA GLY A 227 -14.54 8.75 9.62
C GLY A 227 -15.29 10.01 10.10
N LEU A 228 -14.59 11.06 10.51
CA LEU A 228 -15.16 12.31 10.97
C LEU A 228 -15.27 13.36 9.85
N ASN A 229 -16.03 14.42 10.09
CA ASN A 229 -16.04 15.61 9.25
C ASN A 229 -14.98 16.64 9.70
N ASP A 230 -14.21 17.16 8.76
CA ASP A 230 -13.46 18.41 8.90
C ASP A 230 -14.37 19.58 8.48
N ALA A 231 -14.63 20.52 9.38
CA ALA A 231 -15.51 21.66 9.10
C ALA A 231 -15.01 22.58 7.97
N ALA A 232 -13.70 22.56 7.67
CA ALA A 232 -13.14 23.34 6.57
C ALA A 232 -13.47 22.74 5.19
N HIS A 233 -13.82 21.45 5.13
CA HIS A 233 -13.99 20.73 3.87
C HIS A 233 -15.24 19.83 3.92
N PRO A 234 -16.16 19.92 2.95
CA PRO A 234 -17.35 19.06 2.97
C PRO A 234 -16.98 17.60 2.68
N ASN A 235 -17.73 16.67 3.28
CA ASN A 235 -17.69 15.27 2.87
C ASN A 235 -18.11 15.12 1.39
N ASP A 236 -17.68 14.03 0.77
CA ASP A 236 -17.93 13.73 -0.64
C ASP A 236 -18.49 12.31 -0.85
N PRO A 237 -19.82 12.17 -0.92
CA PRO A 237 -20.47 10.89 -1.19
C PRO A 237 -20.10 10.26 -2.54
N LEU A 238 -19.52 11.02 -3.48
CA LEU A 238 -19.09 10.47 -4.77
C LEU A 238 -17.88 9.55 -4.65
N VAL A 239 -17.12 9.63 -3.57
CA VAL A 239 -16.03 8.67 -3.31
C VAL A 239 -16.58 7.25 -3.26
N ALA A 240 -17.63 7.01 -2.47
CA ALA A 240 -18.22 5.69 -2.34
C ALA A 240 -18.98 5.26 -3.60
N SER A 241 -19.73 6.16 -4.26
CA SER A 241 -20.56 5.81 -5.42
C SER A 241 -19.79 5.66 -6.73
N THR A 242 -18.52 6.09 -6.79
CA THR A 242 -17.62 5.90 -7.94
C THR A 242 -16.55 4.83 -7.71
N LEU A 243 -16.54 4.19 -6.53
CA LEU A 243 -15.60 3.12 -6.19
C LEU A 243 -16.06 1.79 -6.76
N LEU A 244 -15.24 1.16 -7.59
CA LEU A 244 -15.42 -0.24 -7.97
C LEU A 244 -14.88 -1.14 -6.87
N ARG A 245 -15.72 -2.03 -6.34
CA ARG A 245 -15.28 -3.14 -5.49
C ARG A 245 -15.72 -4.47 -6.09
N TRP A 246 -14.78 -5.40 -6.24
CA TRP A 246 -15.07 -6.71 -6.83
C TRP A 246 -14.21 -7.82 -6.24
N GLY A 247 -14.84 -8.82 -5.63
CA GLY A 247 -14.16 -10.01 -5.12
C GLY A 247 -13.28 -9.76 -3.90
N ASN A 248 -13.46 -8.67 -3.16
CA ASN A 248 -12.71 -8.50 -1.92
C ASN A 248 -13.26 -9.42 -0.84
N TYR A 249 -12.40 -10.12 -0.11
CA TYR A 249 -12.73 -10.78 1.14
C TYR A 249 -12.46 -9.82 2.28
N ASP A 250 -13.36 -9.78 3.26
CA ASP A 250 -13.17 -9.01 4.47
C ASP A 250 -13.60 -9.80 5.71
N THR A 251 -12.99 -9.44 6.84
CA THR A 251 -13.18 -10.13 8.11
C THR A 251 -14.52 -9.83 8.79
N VAL A 252 -15.25 -8.79 8.38
CA VAL A 252 -16.58 -8.45 8.91
C VAL A 252 -17.66 -9.30 8.24
N SER A 253 -17.62 -9.38 6.91
CA SER A 253 -18.52 -10.24 6.13
C SER A 253 -18.13 -11.72 6.22
N GLY A 254 -16.86 -12.02 6.45
CA GLY A 254 -16.32 -13.39 6.47
C GLY A 254 -16.42 -14.10 5.11
N ALA A 255 -16.52 -13.35 4.02
CA ALA A 255 -16.76 -13.88 2.68
C ALA A 255 -16.20 -12.96 1.59
N ALA A 256 -15.89 -13.54 0.42
CA ALA A 256 -15.58 -12.79 -0.79
C ALA A 256 -16.85 -12.16 -1.38
N ARG A 257 -16.78 -10.87 -1.73
CA ARG A 257 -17.93 -10.08 -2.18
C ARG A 257 -17.86 -9.80 -3.68
N PHE A 258 -18.55 -10.62 -4.46
CA PHE A 258 -18.77 -10.42 -5.89
C PHE A 258 -20.19 -9.88 -6.13
N LEU A 259 -20.43 -8.64 -5.73
CA LEU A 259 -21.75 -8.04 -5.71
C LEU A 259 -21.88 -6.96 -6.79
N SER A 260 -22.91 -7.06 -7.63
CA SER A 260 -23.19 -6.05 -8.66
C SER A 260 -23.48 -4.67 -8.06
N SER A 261 -24.01 -4.63 -6.83
CA SER A 261 -24.27 -3.38 -6.08
C SER A 261 -23.00 -2.64 -5.66
N GLU A 262 -21.83 -3.28 -5.74
CA GLU A 262 -20.54 -2.68 -5.41
C GLU A 262 -19.75 -2.26 -6.67
N VAL A 263 -20.37 -2.37 -7.85
CA VAL A 263 -19.84 -1.89 -9.11
C VAL A 263 -20.53 -0.57 -9.47
N PRO A 264 -19.78 0.50 -9.77
CA PRO A 264 -20.32 1.83 -10.02
C PRO A 264 -20.85 1.96 -11.46
N SER A 265 -21.84 1.15 -11.83
CA SER A 265 -22.39 1.10 -13.19
C SER A 265 -23.16 2.35 -13.61
N THR A 266 -23.49 3.22 -12.65
CA THR A 266 -24.16 4.50 -12.90
C THR A 266 -23.28 5.69 -12.48
N ALA A 267 -21.98 5.50 -12.28
CA ALA A 267 -21.10 6.60 -11.93
C ALA A 267 -21.04 7.68 -13.03
N PRO A 268 -20.99 8.97 -12.65
CA PRO A 268 -20.78 10.04 -13.62
C PRO A 268 -19.39 9.93 -14.27
N GLY A 269 -19.29 10.18 -15.58
CA GLY A 269 -18.02 10.24 -16.32
C GLY A 269 -17.36 8.89 -16.65
N TYR A 270 -17.33 7.94 -15.70
CA TYR A 270 -16.59 6.68 -15.83
C TYR A 270 -17.34 5.48 -15.21
N PRO A 271 -18.51 5.09 -15.74
CA PRO A 271 -19.24 3.93 -15.23
C PRO A 271 -18.52 2.62 -15.57
N ASN A 272 -18.59 1.65 -14.66
CA ASN A 272 -18.06 0.30 -14.89
C ASN A 272 -19.17 -0.71 -15.15
N ALA A 273 -19.00 -1.56 -16.17
CA ALA A 273 -19.87 -2.73 -16.34
C ALA A 273 -19.64 -3.75 -15.22
N VAL A 274 -20.71 -4.42 -14.78
CA VAL A 274 -20.60 -5.55 -13.85
C VAL A 274 -19.81 -6.68 -14.53
N PRO A 275 -18.72 -7.18 -13.93
CA PRO A 275 -17.96 -8.28 -14.53
C PRO A 275 -18.82 -9.52 -14.74
N GLY A 276 -18.68 -10.17 -15.91
CA GLY A 276 -19.50 -11.34 -16.28
C GLY A 276 -19.08 -12.65 -15.60
N ASN A 277 -17.94 -12.66 -14.91
CA ASN A 277 -17.44 -13.81 -14.15
C ASN A 277 -16.63 -13.34 -12.93
N GLN A 278 -16.27 -14.29 -12.06
CA GLN A 278 -15.53 -14.06 -10.81
C GLN A 278 -14.03 -14.40 -10.94
N GLY A 279 -13.54 -14.66 -12.16
CA GLY A 279 -12.15 -14.97 -12.41
C GLY A 279 -11.27 -13.73 -12.20
N LEU A 280 -10.17 -13.91 -11.47
CA LEU A 280 -9.18 -12.87 -11.22
C LEU A 280 -7.84 -13.31 -11.85
N PRO A 281 -7.16 -12.48 -12.65
CA PRO A 281 -5.84 -12.83 -13.17
C PRO A 281 -4.82 -12.94 -12.03
N ALA A 282 -3.67 -13.58 -12.28
CA ALA A 282 -2.62 -13.68 -11.25
C ALA A 282 -2.01 -12.31 -10.92
N SER A 283 -1.92 -11.42 -11.91
CA SER A 283 -1.37 -10.07 -11.80
C SER A 283 -1.96 -9.20 -12.91
N PHE A 284 -2.01 -7.88 -12.70
CA PHE A 284 -2.36 -6.91 -13.74
C PHE A 284 -1.14 -6.35 -14.48
N TYR A 285 0.08 -6.57 -13.97
CA TYR A 285 1.32 -6.05 -14.59
C TYR A 285 2.36 -7.12 -14.93
N LEU A 286 2.24 -8.34 -14.39
CA LEU A 286 3.11 -9.47 -14.67
C LEU A 286 2.37 -10.57 -15.44
N SER A 287 2.91 -10.95 -16.60
CA SER A 287 2.35 -12.03 -17.42
C SER A 287 2.74 -13.43 -16.94
N ILE A 288 3.82 -13.54 -16.15
CA ILE A 288 4.34 -14.80 -15.60
C ILE A 288 4.87 -14.58 -14.19
N LYS A 289 4.98 -15.67 -13.42
CA LYS A 289 5.58 -15.68 -12.08
C LYS A 289 7.02 -15.13 -12.16
N PRO A 290 7.37 -14.07 -11.40
CA PRO A 290 8.71 -13.50 -11.46
C PRO A 290 9.79 -14.49 -11.01
N SER A 291 10.99 -14.38 -11.59
CA SER A 291 12.12 -15.25 -11.23
C SER A 291 12.58 -15.07 -9.78
N TRP A 292 12.43 -13.87 -9.21
CA TRP A 292 12.73 -13.56 -7.81
C TRP A 292 11.65 -14.07 -6.83
N TRP A 293 10.52 -14.58 -7.32
CA TRP A 293 9.43 -15.07 -6.46
C TRP A 293 9.80 -16.34 -5.68
N GLY A 294 10.67 -17.17 -6.26
CA GLY A 294 11.05 -18.44 -5.66
C GLY A 294 9.92 -19.47 -5.61
N SER A 295 9.88 -20.25 -4.53
CA SER A 295 9.00 -21.42 -4.39
C SER A 295 7.59 -21.09 -3.89
N MET A 296 7.34 -19.87 -3.41
CA MET A 296 6.04 -19.47 -2.86
C MET A 296 4.91 -19.59 -3.91
N PRO A 297 3.67 -19.93 -3.52
CA PRO A 297 2.52 -19.89 -4.44
C PRO A 297 2.36 -18.52 -5.11
N TRP A 298 1.92 -18.50 -6.37
CA TRP A 298 1.63 -17.28 -7.14
C TRP A 298 0.35 -17.48 -7.95
N PRO A 299 -0.68 -16.63 -7.78
CA PRO A 299 -0.76 -15.49 -6.86
C PRO A 299 -0.78 -15.93 -5.38
N ALA A 300 -0.21 -15.12 -4.49
CA ALA A 300 -0.17 -15.42 -3.05
C ALA A 300 -1.42 -14.95 -2.30
N ILE A 301 -2.13 -13.95 -2.81
CA ILE A 301 -3.26 -13.30 -2.14
C ILE A 301 -4.47 -13.28 -3.08
N GLY A 302 -5.64 -13.61 -2.54
CA GLY A 302 -6.91 -13.38 -3.21
C GLY A 302 -8.03 -14.28 -2.71
N PRO A 303 -9.30 -13.93 -2.97
CA PRO A 303 -10.45 -14.73 -2.54
C PRO A 303 -10.48 -16.13 -3.17
N ASP A 304 -9.85 -16.27 -4.34
CA ASP A 304 -9.70 -17.48 -5.14
C ASP A 304 -8.48 -18.31 -4.73
N VAL A 305 -7.59 -17.75 -3.91
CA VAL A 305 -6.48 -18.49 -3.31
C VAL A 305 -7.02 -19.41 -2.22
N THR A 306 -6.53 -20.65 -2.21
CA THR A 306 -6.86 -21.67 -1.21
C THR A 306 -5.59 -22.26 -0.62
N GLY A 307 -5.66 -22.70 0.64
CA GLY A 307 -4.53 -23.32 1.34
C GLY A 307 -3.50 -22.33 1.92
N GLY A 308 -3.78 -21.04 1.87
CA GLY A 308 -3.00 -19.97 2.48
C GLY A 308 -2.71 -20.22 3.96
N ASN A 309 -1.52 -19.85 4.40
CA ASN A 309 -0.98 -20.19 5.72
C ASN A 309 -1.10 -19.07 6.76
N MET A 310 -1.65 -17.91 6.42
CA MET A 310 -1.98 -16.90 7.42
C MET A 310 -3.31 -17.22 8.12
N ALA A 311 -3.24 -17.28 9.45
CA ALA A 311 -4.36 -17.68 10.30
C ALA A 311 -5.57 -16.75 10.16
N ASN A 312 -6.77 -17.31 10.31
CA ASN A 312 -8.06 -16.59 10.36
C ASN A 312 -8.42 -15.78 9.10
N LEU A 313 -7.82 -16.11 7.95
CA LEU A 313 -8.10 -15.48 6.65
C LEU A 313 -8.69 -16.46 5.61
N GLY A 314 -9.37 -17.52 6.05
CA GLY A 314 -10.03 -18.49 5.14
C GLY A 314 -9.08 -19.28 4.24
N GLY A 315 -7.76 -19.22 4.46
CA GLY A 315 -6.76 -19.80 3.55
C GLY A 315 -6.55 -18.98 2.27
N HIS A 316 -6.94 -17.70 2.27
CA HIS A 316 -6.83 -16.81 1.10
C HIS A 316 -5.48 -16.12 0.94
N VAL A 317 -4.55 -16.34 1.87
CA VAL A 317 -3.27 -15.65 1.86
C VAL A 317 -2.08 -16.53 2.22
N TYR A 318 -1.12 -16.57 1.31
CA TYR A 318 0.26 -16.98 1.54
C TYR A 318 1.15 -15.75 1.75
N LEU A 319 2.28 -15.93 2.44
CA LEU A 319 3.32 -14.90 2.48
C LEU A 319 3.83 -14.57 1.06
N THR A 320 4.09 -13.30 0.78
CA THR A 320 4.87 -12.88 -0.38
C THR A 320 6.36 -13.14 -0.14
N PRO A 321 7.22 -13.09 -1.18
CA PRO A 321 8.66 -13.26 -0.99
C PRO A 321 9.25 -12.25 0.01
N ALA A 322 8.86 -10.97 -0.04
CA ALA A 322 9.28 -9.95 0.92
C ALA A 322 8.85 -10.28 2.37
N ALA A 323 7.60 -10.67 2.59
CA ALA A 323 7.12 -11.05 3.92
C ALA A 323 7.81 -12.32 4.44
N ASN A 324 8.02 -13.31 3.57
CA ASN A 324 8.75 -14.52 3.92
C ASN A 324 10.22 -14.23 4.26
N CYS A 325 10.88 -13.35 3.50
CA CYS A 325 12.24 -12.90 3.78
C CYS A 325 12.32 -12.26 5.16
N TYR A 326 11.43 -11.34 5.48
CA TYR A 326 11.40 -10.69 6.80
C TYR A 326 11.19 -11.70 7.95
N LEU A 327 10.11 -12.48 7.88
CA LEU A 327 9.70 -13.35 9.00
C LEU A 327 10.61 -14.57 9.16
N ASN A 328 10.99 -15.22 8.06
CA ASN A 328 11.60 -16.55 8.11
C ASN A 328 13.10 -16.57 7.80
N ILE A 329 13.63 -15.57 7.08
CA ILE A 329 15.05 -15.50 6.71
C ILE A 329 15.81 -14.48 7.56
N MET A 330 15.22 -13.30 7.76
CA MET A 330 15.79 -12.23 8.60
C MET A 330 15.42 -12.41 10.08
N HIS A 331 14.46 -13.29 10.38
CA HIS A 331 13.93 -13.55 11.71
C HIS A 331 13.38 -12.29 12.41
N GLY A 332 12.68 -11.45 11.64
CA GLY A 332 12.01 -10.26 12.14
C GLY A 332 10.79 -10.58 13.00
N PRO A 333 10.52 -9.84 14.09
CA PRO A 333 9.31 -10.00 14.89
C PRO A 333 8.05 -9.77 14.07
N ALA A 334 7.01 -10.58 14.27
CA ALA A 334 5.78 -10.50 13.50
C ALA A 334 5.04 -9.15 13.63
N ASP A 335 5.26 -8.44 14.74
CA ASP A 335 4.72 -7.10 15.00
C ASP A 335 5.66 -5.97 14.55
N GLY A 336 6.79 -6.28 13.91
CA GLY A 336 7.74 -5.31 13.41
C GLY A 336 8.58 -4.59 14.48
N THR A 337 8.44 -4.96 15.75
CA THR A 337 9.19 -4.33 16.84
C THR A 337 10.69 -4.65 16.79
N GLY A 338 11.49 -3.89 17.54
CA GLY A 338 12.94 -4.06 17.59
C GLY A 338 13.72 -3.18 16.62
N GLY A 339 15.03 -3.43 16.51
CA GLY A 339 15.94 -2.68 15.66
C GLY A 339 16.01 -3.21 14.23
N PHE A 340 16.83 -2.54 13.40
CA PHE A 340 17.08 -3.01 12.05
C PHE A 340 17.73 -4.39 12.02
N LEU A 341 17.40 -5.17 11.00
CA LEU A 341 17.90 -6.52 10.79
C LEU A 341 19.03 -6.56 9.76
N THR A 342 19.78 -7.67 9.73
CA THR A 342 20.71 -7.94 8.64
C THR A 342 19.92 -8.34 7.40
N PHE A 343 20.22 -7.71 6.27
CA PHE A 343 19.54 -7.97 4.99
C PHE A 343 20.53 -8.32 3.89
N ASN A 344 20.16 -9.34 3.11
CA ASN A 344 20.85 -9.71 1.88
C ASN A 344 19.82 -10.34 0.92
N ALA A 345 19.58 -9.67 -0.22
CA ALA A 345 18.60 -10.15 -1.20
C ALA A 345 18.93 -11.55 -1.74
N ASN A 346 20.21 -11.94 -1.83
CA ASN A 346 20.60 -13.26 -2.32
C ASN A 346 20.17 -14.38 -1.36
N ASN A 347 20.17 -14.10 -0.05
CA ASN A 347 19.71 -15.06 0.96
C ASN A 347 18.18 -15.19 0.93
N CYS A 348 17.48 -14.11 0.61
CA CYS A 348 16.02 -14.08 0.58
C CYS A 348 15.41 -14.63 -0.72
N TYR A 349 16.02 -14.31 -1.87
CA TYR A 349 15.42 -14.51 -3.19
C TYR A 349 16.28 -15.37 -4.14
N GLY A 350 17.43 -15.87 -3.66
CA GLY A 350 18.37 -16.70 -4.42
C GLY A 350 19.38 -15.90 -5.24
N ALA A 351 20.49 -16.55 -5.62
CA ALA A 351 21.62 -15.89 -6.29
C ALA A 351 21.28 -15.25 -7.65
N LEU A 352 20.30 -15.80 -8.38
CA LEU A 352 19.84 -15.23 -9.66
C LEU A 352 19.08 -13.92 -9.49
N ALA A 353 18.56 -13.63 -8.29
CA ALA A 353 17.92 -12.35 -8.00
C ALA A 353 18.95 -11.22 -7.87
N GLY A 354 20.23 -11.48 -7.57
CA GLY A 354 21.22 -10.45 -7.27
C GLY A 354 22.12 -9.95 -8.41
N SER A 355 22.29 -10.72 -9.49
CA SER A 355 23.38 -10.47 -10.46
C SER A 355 23.00 -9.60 -11.67
N THR A 356 21.72 -9.48 -12.01
CA THR A 356 21.26 -8.66 -13.14
C THR A 356 20.52 -7.41 -12.63
N PRO A 357 20.91 -6.21 -13.10
CA PRO A 357 20.10 -5.01 -12.93
C PRO A 357 18.67 -5.28 -13.40
N PRO A 358 17.64 -4.82 -12.66
CA PRO A 358 16.28 -4.83 -13.19
C PRO A 358 16.26 -4.07 -14.52
N ALA A 359 15.55 -4.62 -15.51
CA ALA A 359 15.25 -3.84 -16.69
C ALA A 359 14.39 -2.63 -16.28
N PRO A 360 14.58 -1.46 -16.93
CA PRO A 360 13.64 -0.36 -16.79
C PRO A 360 12.22 -0.85 -17.09
N PRO A 361 11.19 -0.33 -16.40
CA PRO A 361 9.81 -0.67 -16.72
C PRO A 361 9.50 -0.26 -18.16
N THR A 362 9.16 -1.22 -19.02
CA THR A 362 8.72 -0.96 -20.40
C THR A 362 7.32 -1.50 -20.59
N ASN A 363 6.48 -0.79 -21.34
CA ASN A 363 5.11 -1.23 -21.66
C ASN A 363 4.26 -1.55 -20.42
N LEU A 364 4.44 -0.77 -19.35
CA LEU A 364 3.69 -0.94 -18.13
C LEU A 364 2.22 -0.64 -18.45
N THR A 365 1.43 -1.71 -18.54
CA THR A 365 0.04 -1.68 -18.98
C THR A 365 -0.77 -2.42 -17.94
N VAL A 366 -1.83 -1.79 -17.43
CA VAL A 366 -2.81 -2.44 -16.58
C VAL A 366 -3.84 -3.07 -17.50
N VAL A 367 -3.85 -4.41 -17.58
CA VAL A 367 -4.86 -5.13 -18.35
C VAL A 367 -6.02 -5.52 -17.43
N VAL A 368 -7.13 -4.78 -17.54
CA VAL A 368 -8.38 -5.15 -16.88
C VAL A 368 -9.16 -6.03 -17.87
N HIS A 369 -9.36 -7.30 -17.52
CA HIS A 369 -10.08 -8.28 -18.34
C HIS A 369 -11.59 -8.26 -18.07
#